data_AF-A0A932LA84-F1
#
_entry.id   AF-A0A932LA84-F1
#
_cell.length_a   1.000
_cell.length_b   1.000
_cell.length_c   1.000
_cell.angle_alpha   90.00
_cell.angle_beta   90.00
_cell.angle_gamma   90.00
#
_symmetry.space_group_name_H-M   'P 1'
#
loop_
_entity.id
_entity.type
_entity.pdbx_description
1 polymer ?
#
loop_
_entity_poly.entity_id
_entity_poly.type
_entity_poly.pdbx_seq_one_letter_code
_entity_poly.pdbx_strand_id
1 'polypeptide(L)'
;MRLHDAVQGGDELVTGENSQALLRMQDGSTIVIYPDSRILFNERSADLRELLHLFLGSIKVHIEKLTGRPNPNKLTTPTAVIAVRGTTFSVFVDDTDATLVAVDEGAVGVASTQFPEQEVTLRAGQRTWVRPGQPPQLAQGFRGRSERADLAPPGRGMSAGMDSRGGLMAADMDRMENMATSRGMGSMSGKTNPPH
;
A
#
# COMPACT_ATOMS: atom_id res chain seq x y z
N MET A 1 21.35 17.11 -10.24
CA MET A 1 22.22 16.43 -9.27
C MET A 1 23.11 15.46 -10.03
N ARG A 2 24.42 15.48 -9.82
CA ARG A 2 25.34 14.52 -10.45
C ARG A 2 25.45 13.27 -9.59
N LEU A 3 25.79 12.13 -10.19
CA LEU A 3 26.15 10.94 -9.44
C LEU A 3 27.32 11.32 -8.50
N HIS A 4 27.19 11.06 -7.19
CA HIS A 4 28.15 11.39 -6.12
C HIS A 4 28.16 12.82 -5.57
N ASP A 5 27.12 13.64 -5.77
CA ASP A 5 26.96 14.86 -4.98
C ASP A 5 26.77 14.52 -3.49
N ALA A 6 27.45 15.29 -2.63
CA ALA A 6 27.20 15.25 -1.19
C ALA A 6 25.85 15.92 -0.92
N VAL A 7 24.96 15.24 -0.19
CA VAL A 7 23.69 15.77 0.28
C VAL A 7 23.85 16.21 1.72
N GLN A 8 23.48 17.46 2.02
CA GLN A 8 23.55 18.07 3.34
C GLN A 8 22.16 18.22 3.96
N GLY A 9 22.12 18.39 5.29
CA GLY A 9 20.87 18.70 5.97
C GLY A 9 20.27 20.01 5.46
N GLY A 10 18.98 19.98 5.10
CA GLY A 10 18.27 21.09 4.48
C GLY A 10 18.17 21.00 2.96
N ASP A 11 18.82 20.00 2.34
CA ASP A 11 18.72 19.80 0.90
C ASP A 11 17.37 19.20 0.50
N GLU A 12 16.78 19.78 -0.53
CA GLU A 12 15.58 19.25 -1.16
C GLU A 12 15.95 18.38 -2.37
N LEU A 13 15.43 17.16 -2.41
CA LEU A 13 15.67 16.21 -3.49
C LEU A 13 14.37 15.90 -4.22
N VAL A 14 14.43 16.00 -5.55
CA VAL A 14 13.32 15.72 -6.45
C VAL A 14 13.74 14.68 -7.48
N THR A 15 12.90 13.66 -7.65
CA THR A 15 13.06 12.60 -8.65
C THR A 15 11.89 12.66 -9.64
N GLY A 16 12.19 12.56 -10.93
CA GLY A 16 11.15 12.47 -11.99
C GLY A 16 10.77 11.04 -12.34
N GLU A 17 9.87 10.89 -13.30
CA GLU A 17 9.17 9.65 -13.71
C GLU A 17 10.07 8.42 -13.97
N ASN A 18 11.33 8.62 -14.36
CA ASN A 18 12.28 7.53 -14.62
C ASN A 18 13.60 7.71 -13.86
N SER A 19 13.57 8.45 -12.75
CA SER A 19 14.73 8.74 -11.94
C SER A 19 14.57 8.15 -10.55
N GLN A 20 15.62 7.50 -10.06
CA GLN A 20 15.71 7.05 -8.67
C GLN A 20 17.01 7.58 -8.06
N ALA A 21 17.01 7.77 -6.74
CA ALA A 21 18.19 8.16 -6.00
C ALA A 21 18.42 7.22 -4.80
N LEU A 22 19.69 6.92 -4.53
CA LEU A 22 20.10 6.16 -3.35
C LEU A 22 20.96 7.06 -2.46
N LEU A 23 20.44 7.38 -1.28
CA LEU A 23 21.21 8.05 -0.24
C LEU A 23 21.81 6.98 0.68
N ARG A 24 23.11 7.10 0.93
CA ARG A 24 23.83 6.29 1.92
C ARG A 24 24.35 7.20 3.02
N MET A 25 23.96 6.91 4.24
CA MET A 25 24.40 7.63 5.42
C MET A 25 25.73 7.08 5.95
N GLN A 26 26.41 7.86 6.77
CA GLN A 26 27.69 7.45 7.40
C GLN A 26 27.55 6.24 8.33
N ASP A 27 26.37 5.99 8.89
CA ASP A 27 26.12 4.84 9.76
C ASP A 27 25.73 3.56 9.01
N GLY A 28 25.75 3.57 7.68
CA GLY A 28 25.34 2.45 6.84
C GLY A 28 23.85 2.41 6.51
N SER A 29 23.02 3.26 7.13
CA SER A 29 21.60 3.39 6.76
C SER A 29 21.46 3.85 5.31
N THR A 30 20.42 3.36 4.63
CA THR A 30 20.14 3.70 3.23
C THR A 30 18.71 4.16 3.03
N ILE A 31 18.54 5.17 2.16
CA ILE A 31 17.23 5.64 1.72
C ILE A 31 17.20 5.55 0.19
N VAL A 32 16.27 4.76 -0.33
CA VAL A 32 15.94 4.71 -1.75
C VAL A 32 14.78 5.67 -1.98
N ILE A 33 14.97 6.60 -2.90
CA ILE A 33 13.96 7.55 -3.36
C ILE A 33 13.53 7.08 -4.75
N TYR A 34 12.28 6.65 -4.86
CA TYR A 34 11.70 6.15 -6.09
C TYR A 34 11.24 7.30 -7.00
N PRO A 35 10.86 7.02 -8.26
CA PRO A 35 10.34 8.05 -9.16
C PRO A 35 9.21 8.90 -8.57
N ASP A 36 9.08 10.10 -9.12
CA ASP A 36 8.04 11.09 -8.78
C ASP A 36 7.96 11.43 -7.28
N SER A 37 9.12 11.47 -6.64
CA SER A 37 9.23 11.75 -5.21
C SER A 37 9.91 13.07 -4.92
N ARG A 38 9.44 13.74 -3.86
CA ARG A 38 9.97 15.00 -3.34
C ARG A 38 10.23 14.86 -1.85
N ILE A 39 11.48 15.03 -1.43
CA ILE A 39 11.87 14.97 -0.01
C ILE A 39 12.71 16.18 0.40
N LEU A 40 12.63 16.53 1.68
CA LEU A 40 13.62 17.36 2.37
C LEU A 40 14.48 16.43 3.21
N PHE A 41 15.76 16.32 2.88
CA PHE A 41 16.70 15.55 3.67
C PHE A 41 17.15 16.39 4.87
N ASN A 42 17.02 15.84 6.07
CA ASN A 42 17.48 16.47 7.28
C ASN A 42 18.68 15.69 7.84
N GLU A 43 19.81 16.37 7.99
CA GLU A 43 20.92 15.79 8.71
C GLU A 43 20.53 15.71 10.19
N ARG A 44 20.89 14.61 10.86
CA ARG A 44 20.60 14.32 12.26
C ARG A 44 21.18 15.41 13.17
N SER A 45 20.47 16.53 13.26
CA SER A 45 20.80 17.62 14.16
C SER A 45 20.32 17.23 15.56
N ALA A 46 21.14 17.56 16.56
CA ALA A 46 20.94 17.17 17.95
C ALA A 46 19.56 17.56 18.51
N ASP A 47 18.96 18.63 17.95
CA ASP A 47 17.71 19.20 18.45
C ASP A 47 16.45 18.60 17.82
N LEU A 48 16.48 18.15 16.56
CA LEU A 48 15.25 17.78 15.83
C LEU A 48 15.05 16.27 15.63
N ARG A 49 16.10 15.44 15.71
CA ARG A 49 16.02 13.96 15.56
C ARG A 49 15.16 13.49 14.36
N GLU A 50 15.02 14.35 13.36
CA GLU A 50 14.26 14.13 12.15
C GLU A 50 15.24 13.81 11.03
N LEU A 51 15.00 12.70 10.35
CA LEU A 51 15.86 12.17 9.31
C LEU A 51 15.51 12.78 7.95
N LEU A 52 14.22 12.94 7.66
CA LEU A 52 13.73 13.55 6.44
C LEU A 52 12.24 13.86 6.59
N HIS A 53 11.78 14.76 5.71
CA HIS A 53 10.38 14.98 5.42
C HIS A 53 10.07 14.51 3.99
N LEU A 54 9.04 13.68 3.82
CA LEU A 54 8.55 13.24 2.51
C LEU A 54 7.28 14.04 2.17
N PHE A 55 7.34 14.83 1.11
CA PHE A 55 6.20 15.64 0.66
C PHE A 55 5.25 14.87 -0.25
N LEU A 56 5.80 14.10 -1.18
CA LEU A 56 5.06 13.36 -2.20
C LEU A 56 5.91 12.19 -2.70
N GLY A 57 5.24 11.13 -3.12
CA GLY A 57 5.88 9.97 -3.72
C GLY A 57 6.35 9.02 -2.64
N SER A 58 7.51 8.42 -2.85
CA SER A 58 7.72 7.03 -2.47
C SER A 58 9.16 6.81 -2.05
N ILE A 59 9.37 6.24 -0.86
CA ILE A 59 10.71 5.93 -0.37
C ILE A 59 10.77 4.57 0.31
N LYS A 60 11.95 3.95 0.27
CA LYS A 60 12.29 2.80 1.10
C LYS A 60 13.47 3.14 1.99
N VAL A 61 13.30 2.91 3.28
CA VAL A 61 14.28 3.25 4.31
C VAL A 61 14.76 1.97 4.98
N HIS A 62 16.08 1.84 5.08
CA HIS A 62 16.75 0.82 5.87
C HIS A 62 17.62 1.52 6.90
N ILE A 63 17.30 1.34 8.18
CA ILE A 63 18.08 1.89 9.29
C ILE A 63 18.94 0.79 9.89
N GLU A 64 20.25 0.99 9.84
CA GLU A 64 21.22 0.09 10.46
C GLU A 64 21.13 0.16 11.98
N LYS A 65 21.12 -1.01 12.62
CA LYS A 65 21.03 -1.12 14.08
C LYS A 65 22.43 -0.94 14.67
N LEU A 66 22.86 0.30 14.87
CA LEU A 66 24.09 0.56 15.62
C LEU A 66 23.96 0.02 17.05
N THR A 67 24.89 -0.87 17.41
CA THR A 67 24.99 -1.56 18.69
C THR A 67 24.78 -0.63 19.89
N GLY A 68 23.69 -0.83 20.62
CA GLY A 68 23.52 -0.39 22.01
C GLY A 68 23.03 1.03 22.27
N ARG A 69 22.79 1.87 21.25
CA ARG A 69 22.16 3.20 21.46
C ARG A 69 20.87 3.31 20.67
N PRO A 70 19.70 3.49 21.33
CA PRO A 70 18.48 3.82 20.61
C PRO A 70 18.69 5.19 19.95
N ASN A 71 18.86 5.21 18.64
CA ASN A 71 18.79 6.43 17.85
C ASN A 71 17.37 6.52 17.28
N PRO A 72 16.44 7.25 17.94
CA PRO A 72 15.10 7.42 17.40
C PRO A 72 15.22 8.31 16.16
N ASN A 73 15.21 7.67 14.99
CA ASN A 73 15.05 8.37 13.73
C ASN A 73 13.55 8.62 13.54
N LYS A 74 13.17 9.90 13.40
CA LYS A 74 11.83 10.27 12.99
C LYS A 74 11.81 10.57 11.50
N LEU A 75 10.77 10.11 10.83
CA LEU A 75 10.44 10.50 9.47
C LEU A 75 9.09 11.18 9.49
N THR A 76 8.95 12.30 8.79
CA THR A 76 7.71 13.06 8.78
C THR A 76 7.14 13.11 7.37
N THR A 77 5.82 13.27 7.32
CA THR A 77 5.00 13.51 6.12
C THR A 77 3.98 14.59 6.48
N PRO A 78 3.22 15.14 5.52
CA PRO A 78 2.18 16.13 5.83
C PRO A 78 1.19 15.66 6.91
N THR A 79 0.86 14.35 6.94
CA THR A 79 -0.16 13.81 7.84
C THR A 79 0.37 12.92 8.96
N ALA A 80 1.59 12.40 8.87
CA ALA A 80 2.10 11.40 9.80
C ALA A 80 3.51 11.66 10.30
N VAL A 81 3.75 11.30 11.56
CA VAL A 81 5.06 11.17 12.19
C VAL A 81 5.37 9.68 12.38
N ILE A 82 6.52 9.26 11.90
CA ILE A 82 6.94 7.86 11.82
C ILE A 82 8.19 7.68 12.67
N ALA A 83 8.04 7.01 13.81
CA ALA A 83 9.11 6.73 14.76
C ALA A 83 9.74 5.36 14.47
N VAL A 84 11.02 5.36 14.10
CA VAL A 84 11.72 4.17 13.61
C VAL A 84 12.50 3.50 14.75
N ARG A 85 12.29 2.19 14.96
CA ARG A 85 13.02 1.37 15.95
C ARG A 85 13.74 0.19 15.29
N GLY A 86 14.78 0.47 14.50
CA GLY A 86 15.66 -0.52 13.85
C GLY A 86 14.93 -1.40 12.82
N THR A 87 14.60 -0.83 11.65
CA THR A 87 13.60 -1.40 10.74
C THR A 87 13.92 -1.11 9.27
N THR A 88 13.45 -2.02 8.41
CA THR A 88 13.31 -1.80 6.97
C THR A 88 11.83 -1.55 6.68
N PHE A 89 11.51 -0.41 6.09
CA PHE A 89 10.13 0.00 5.85
C PHE A 89 10.03 0.91 4.63
N SER A 90 8.82 1.03 4.08
CA SER A 90 8.49 1.87 2.95
C SER A 90 7.40 2.87 3.34
N VAL A 91 7.49 4.07 2.77
CA VAL A 91 6.53 5.16 2.99
C VAL A 91 6.11 5.71 1.64
N PHE A 92 4.83 6.05 1.53
CA PHE A 92 4.27 6.74 0.39
C PHE A 92 3.33 7.84 0.82
N VAL A 93 3.37 8.93 0.05
CA VAL A 93 2.45 10.05 0.17
C VAL A 93 1.84 10.27 -1.21
N ASP A 94 0.51 10.23 -1.30
CA ASP A 94 -0.22 10.55 -2.52
C ASP A 94 -0.48 12.06 -2.66
N ASP A 95 -1.12 12.46 -3.75
CA ASP A 95 -1.49 13.84 -4.05
C ASP A 95 -2.59 14.40 -3.14
N THR A 96 -3.18 13.57 -2.29
CA THR A 96 -4.16 13.95 -1.27
C THR A 96 -3.54 14.06 0.13
N ASP A 97 -2.21 14.05 0.22
CA ASP A 97 -1.43 14.02 1.46
C ASP A 97 -1.65 12.75 2.32
N ALA A 98 -2.29 11.71 1.78
CA ALA A 98 -2.49 10.46 2.51
C ALA A 98 -1.19 9.66 2.55
N THR A 99 -0.79 9.29 3.77
CA THR A 99 0.45 8.56 4.02
C THR A 99 0.18 7.08 4.21
N LEU A 100 0.83 6.23 3.41
CA LEU A 100 0.92 4.79 3.62
C LEU A 100 2.29 4.44 4.23
N VAL A 101 2.28 3.70 5.32
CA VAL A 101 3.51 3.13 5.92
C VAL A 101 3.41 1.61 5.90
N ALA A 102 4.43 0.93 5.40
CA ALA A 102 4.51 -0.53 5.36
C ALA A 102 5.86 -1.03 5.87
N VAL A 103 5.86 -1.99 6.78
CA VAL A 103 7.09 -2.50 7.43
C VAL A 103 7.46 -3.86 6.87
N ASP A 104 8.69 -3.98 6.35
CA ASP A 104 9.26 -5.28 5.95
C ASP A 104 9.86 -6.00 7.16
N GLU A 105 10.64 -5.29 7.96
CA GLU A 105 11.42 -5.87 9.07
C GLU A 105 11.48 -4.90 10.24
N GLY A 106 11.45 -5.42 11.48
CA GLY A 106 11.51 -4.60 12.69
C GLY A 106 10.14 -4.06 13.12
N ALA A 107 10.12 -2.88 13.72
CA ALA A 107 8.89 -2.23 14.19
C ALA A 107 8.94 -0.71 14.08
N VAL A 108 7.84 -0.11 13.64
CA VAL A 108 7.69 1.32 13.40
C VAL A 108 6.47 1.83 14.18
N GLY A 109 6.62 2.93 14.90
CA GLY A 109 5.50 3.68 15.46
C GLY A 109 4.98 4.69 14.44
N VAL A 110 3.68 4.73 14.20
CA VAL A 110 3.05 5.66 13.26
C VAL A 110 1.98 6.43 13.99
N ALA A 111 2.07 7.76 14.01
CA ALA A 111 1.07 8.65 14.58
C ALA A 111 0.67 9.71 13.56
N SER A 112 -0.55 10.25 13.69
CA SER A 112 -0.96 11.42 12.92
C SER A 112 -0.30 12.67 13.53
N THR A 113 0.02 13.67 12.70
CA THR A 113 0.48 14.98 13.18
C THR A 113 -0.57 15.69 14.04
N GLN A 114 -1.86 15.42 13.80
CA GLN A 114 -2.99 16.01 14.53
C GLN A 114 -3.45 15.18 15.73
N PHE A 115 -3.20 13.88 15.72
CA PHE A 115 -3.60 12.93 16.78
C PHE A 115 -2.39 12.13 17.27
N PRO A 116 -1.39 12.78 17.90
CA PRO A 116 -0.15 12.12 18.31
C PRO A 116 -0.36 11.02 19.36
N GLU A 117 -1.41 11.12 20.18
CA GLU A 117 -1.79 10.12 21.19
C GLU A 117 -2.37 8.82 20.61
N GLN A 118 -2.79 8.81 19.34
CA GLN A 118 -3.36 7.64 18.65
C GLN A 118 -2.31 6.91 17.81
N GLU A 119 -1.14 6.67 18.40
CA GLU A 119 -0.05 5.95 17.74
C GLU A 119 -0.39 4.47 17.50
N VAL A 120 -0.12 3.99 16.28
CA VAL A 120 -0.20 2.59 15.90
C VAL A 120 1.20 2.05 15.67
N THR A 121 1.56 0.97 16.39
CA THR A 121 2.81 0.25 16.14
C THR A 121 2.61 -0.80 15.05
N LEU A 122 3.37 -0.65 13.97
CA LEU A 122 3.50 -1.64 12.90
C LEU A 122 4.69 -2.57 13.15
N ARG A 123 4.51 -3.84 12.82
CA ARG A 123 5.55 -4.88 12.78
C ARG A 123 5.75 -5.37 11.35
N ALA A 124 6.80 -6.16 11.13
CA ALA A 124 7.04 -6.85 9.87
C ALA A 124 5.77 -7.47 9.27
N GLY A 125 5.53 -7.17 7.99
CA GLY A 125 4.33 -7.61 7.27
C GLY A 125 3.06 -6.82 7.59
N GLN A 126 3.16 -5.69 8.30
CA GLN A 126 2.02 -4.82 8.59
C GLN A 126 2.16 -3.45 7.92
N ARG A 127 1.01 -2.83 7.64
CA ARG A 127 0.87 -1.49 7.08
C ARG A 127 -0.25 -0.70 7.73
N THR A 128 -0.20 0.63 7.61
CA THR A 128 -1.31 1.51 7.96
C THR A 128 -1.38 2.72 7.03
N TRP A 129 -2.59 3.26 6.89
CA TRP A 129 -2.84 4.54 6.24
C TRP A 129 -3.09 5.61 7.29
N VAL A 130 -2.57 6.81 7.04
CA VAL A 130 -2.89 8.04 7.75
C VAL A 130 -3.45 9.01 6.73
N ARG A 131 -4.74 9.34 6.85
CA ARG A 131 -5.39 10.33 5.98
C ARG A 131 -5.37 11.71 6.65
N PRO A 132 -5.44 12.80 5.87
CA PRO A 132 -5.60 14.14 6.44
C PRO A 132 -6.80 14.20 7.38
N GLY A 133 -6.64 14.83 8.56
CA GLY A 133 -7.74 14.95 9.52
C GLY A 133 -8.08 13.67 10.27
N GLN A 134 -7.33 12.58 10.11
CA GLN A 134 -7.67 11.28 10.71
C GLN A 134 -6.49 10.67 11.48
N PRO A 135 -6.76 9.89 12.55
CA PRO A 135 -5.74 9.07 13.17
C PRO A 135 -5.30 7.94 12.22
N PRO A 136 -4.14 7.31 12.48
CA PRO A 136 -3.73 6.13 11.75
C PRO A 136 -4.78 5.03 11.80
N GLN A 137 -4.99 4.34 10.68
CA GLN A 137 -5.81 3.14 10.66
C GLN A 137 -5.18 2.03 11.52
N LEU A 138 -6.00 1.06 11.91
CA LEU A 138 -5.49 -0.13 12.58
C LEU A 138 -4.47 -0.84 11.68
N ALA A 139 -3.44 -1.44 12.31
CA ALA A 139 -2.41 -2.18 11.60
C ALA A 139 -3.04 -3.33 10.79
N GLN A 140 -2.82 -3.32 9.48
CA GLN A 140 -3.31 -4.33 8.56
C GLN A 140 -2.15 -5.20 8.08
N GLY A 141 -2.33 -6.51 8.05
CA GLY A 141 -1.35 -7.42 7.44
C GLY A 141 -1.32 -7.26 5.91
N PHE A 142 -0.14 -7.37 5.32
CA PHE A 142 0.03 -7.54 3.88
C PHE A 142 0.92 -8.75 3.60
N ARG A 143 0.73 -9.38 2.44
CA ARG A 143 1.58 -10.48 1.97
C ARG A 143 2.44 -9.97 0.80
N GLY A 144 3.76 -10.18 0.87
CA GLY A 144 4.72 -9.74 -0.15
C GLY A 144 5.86 -8.89 0.43
N ARG A 145 6.78 -8.43 -0.43
CA ARG A 145 7.76 -7.39 -0.05
C ARG A 145 7.09 -6.03 -0.19
N SER A 146 7.37 -5.09 0.70
CA SER A 146 6.88 -3.69 0.61
C SER A 146 7.25 -3.04 -0.74
N GLU A 147 8.36 -3.50 -1.36
CA GLU A 147 8.84 -3.10 -2.70
C GLU A 147 7.93 -3.51 -3.87
N ARG A 148 7.09 -4.55 -3.72
CA ARG A 148 6.10 -4.93 -4.76
C ARG A 148 4.73 -4.32 -4.51
N ALA A 149 4.58 -3.62 -3.39
CA ALA A 149 3.52 -2.68 -3.15
C ALA A 149 4.02 -1.29 -3.55
N ASP A 150 4.39 -1.12 -4.81
CA ASP A 150 4.16 0.16 -5.48
C ASP A 150 2.67 0.45 -5.25
N LEU A 151 2.33 1.17 -4.18
CA LEU A 151 1.73 2.50 -4.26
C LEU A 151 0.69 2.63 -5.35
N ALA A 152 -0.11 1.57 -5.51
CA ALA A 152 -1.27 1.59 -6.35
C ALA A 152 -2.17 2.65 -5.73
N PRO A 153 -2.42 3.77 -6.43
CA PRO A 153 -3.50 4.65 -6.01
C PRO A 153 -4.77 3.79 -5.92
N PRO A 154 -5.69 4.07 -4.99
CA PRO A 154 -7.01 3.46 -5.07
C PRO A 154 -7.69 3.99 -6.34
N GLY A 155 -7.56 3.26 -7.46
CA GLY A 155 -8.35 3.47 -8.66
C GLY A 155 -7.60 4.05 -9.86
N ARG A 156 -7.03 3.18 -10.68
CA ARG A 156 -7.16 3.30 -12.14
C ARG A 156 -7.50 1.93 -12.69
N GLY A 157 -8.76 1.78 -13.09
CA GLY A 157 -9.33 0.50 -13.49
C GLY A 157 -8.52 -0.17 -14.59
N MET A 158 -8.13 -1.42 -14.34
CA MET A 158 -7.81 -2.35 -15.40
C MET A 158 -9.09 -2.58 -16.22
N SER A 159 -9.22 -1.88 -17.34
CA SER A 159 -10.07 -2.34 -18.43
C SER A 159 -9.37 -3.56 -19.05
N ALA A 160 -9.73 -4.73 -18.55
CA ALA A 160 -9.39 -5.99 -19.19
C ALA A 160 -10.11 -6.05 -20.55
N GLY A 161 -9.44 -5.59 -21.59
CA GLY A 161 -9.73 -5.99 -22.96
C GLY A 161 -9.37 -7.47 -23.08
N MET A 162 -10.38 -8.33 -22.94
CA MET A 162 -10.30 -9.74 -23.24
C MET A 162 -10.53 -9.91 -24.75
N ASP A 163 -9.48 -9.89 -25.56
CA ASP A 163 -9.51 -10.37 -26.94
C ASP A 163 -9.03 -11.83 -27.01
N SER A 164 -9.93 -12.74 -26.64
CA SER A 164 -9.72 -14.18 -26.82
C SER A 164 -9.92 -14.57 -28.29
N ARG A 165 -8.82 -14.59 -29.06
CA ARG A 165 -8.70 -15.36 -30.30
C ARG A 165 -8.23 -16.79 -30.02
N GLY A 166 -9.02 -17.76 -30.47
CA GLY A 166 -8.71 -19.20 -30.55
C GLY A 166 -9.28 -19.98 -29.36
N GLY A 167 -10.26 -20.88 -29.48
CA GLY A 167 -10.74 -21.66 -30.61
C GLY A 167 -10.53 -23.14 -30.28
N LEU A 168 -11.55 -23.84 -29.78
CA LEU A 168 -11.60 -25.31 -29.72
C LEU A 168 -13.07 -25.77 -29.81
N MET A 169 -13.21 -26.92 -30.46
CA MET A 169 -14.37 -27.42 -31.17
C MET A 169 -15.49 -27.93 -30.27
N ALA A 170 -16.70 -27.84 -30.82
CA ALA A 170 -17.94 -28.39 -30.29
C ALA A 170 -17.85 -29.91 -30.11
N ALA A 171 -18.28 -30.37 -28.94
CA ALA A 171 -18.67 -31.75 -28.69
C ALA A 171 -20.03 -31.73 -27.98
N ASP A 172 -20.95 -32.52 -28.54
CA ASP A 172 -22.12 -33.12 -27.91
C ASP A 172 -23.27 -32.20 -27.46
N MET A 173 -24.19 -31.95 -28.40
CA MET A 173 -25.57 -31.54 -28.12
C MET A 173 -26.53 -32.59 -28.69
N ASP A 174 -26.67 -33.69 -27.95
CA ASP A 174 -27.73 -34.67 -28.14
C ASP A 174 -28.75 -34.49 -27.00
N ARG A 175 -30.03 -34.48 -27.38
CA ARG A 175 -31.26 -34.64 -26.57
C ARG A 175 -32.07 -33.40 -26.14
N MET A 176 -33.07 -33.22 -26.99
CA MET A 176 -34.52 -33.25 -26.68
C MET A 176 -35.23 -31.94 -26.40
N GLU A 177 -35.67 -31.39 -27.53
CA GLU A 177 -36.68 -30.38 -27.73
C GLU A 177 -38.09 -30.86 -27.37
N ASN A 178 -38.82 -29.92 -26.80
CA ASN A 178 -40.18 -29.99 -26.31
C ASN A 178 -41.15 -30.09 -27.52
N MET A 179 -41.80 -31.24 -27.71
CA MET A 179 -42.90 -31.37 -28.68
C MET A 179 -44.24 -31.51 -27.97
N ALA A 180 -45.05 -30.47 -28.18
CA ALA A 180 -46.46 -30.42 -27.89
C ALA A 180 -47.21 -31.59 -28.56
N THR A 181 -47.99 -32.32 -27.77
CA THR A 181 -49.16 -33.04 -28.26
C THR A 181 -50.34 -32.69 -27.38
N SER A 182 -51.23 -31.88 -27.95
CA SER A 182 -52.60 -31.73 -27.49
C SER A 182 -53.44 -32.85 -28.10
N ARG A 183 -54.43 -33.31 -27.31
CA ARG A 183 -55.58 -34.18 -27.61
C ARG A 183 -55.50 -35.60 -27.05
N GLY A 184 -56.32 -35.82 -26.02
CA GLY A 184 -56.78 -37.14 -25.58
C GLY A 184 -57.82 -37.01 -24.47
N MET A 185 -59.10 -37.11 -24.82
CA MET A 185 -60.26 -37.15 -23.92
C MET A 185 -60.32 -38.47 -23.12
N GLY A 186 -60.85 -38.41 -21.90
CA GLY A 186 -61.32 -39.56 -21.10
C GLY A 186 -61.11 -39.30 -19.60
N SER A 187 -62.10 -38.78 -18.86
CA SER A 187 -63.20 -39.50 -18.19
C SER A 187 -62.82 -40.12 -16.82
N MET A 188 -63.72 -39.92 -15.85
CA MET A 188 -63.86 -40.51 -14.50
C MET A 188 -63.26 -39.70 -13.34
N SER A 189 -64.10 -38.97 -12.60
CA SER A 189 -64.96 -39.41 -11.47
C SER A 189 -64.20 -39.56 -10.15
N GLY A 190 -64.47 -38.67 -9.18
CA GLY A 190 -64.03 -38.86 -7.80
C GLY A 190 -64.34 -37.67 -6.89
N LYS A 191 -65.52 -37.69 -6.28
CA LYS A 191 -65.93 -36.84 -5.14
C LYS A 191 -64.88 -36.92 -4.02
N THR A 192 -64.65 -35.81 -3.30
CA THR A 192 -65.00 -35.63 -1.87
C THR A 192 -64.47 -34.30 -1.32
N ASN A 193 -65.38 -33.44 -0.87
CA ASN A 193 -65.16 -32.47 0.23
C ASN A 193 -65.49 -33.22 1.55
N PRO A 194 -64.88 -32.96 2.74
CA PRO A 194 -65.05 -31.72 3.56
C PRO A 194 -63.75 -31.36 4.37
N PRO A 195 -63.68 -30.49 5.42
CA PRO A 195 -64.74 -29.82 6.21
C PRO A 195 -64.57 -28.30 6.52
N HIS A 196 -65.66 -27.78 7.12
CA HIS A 196 -65.95 -26.45 7.71
C HIS A 196 -66.41 -25.33 6.77
#